data_AF-A0A849IRK7-F1
#
_entry.id   AF-A0A849IRK7-F1
#
_cell.length_a   1.000
_cell.length_b   1.000
_cell.length_c   1.000
_cell.angle_alpha   90.00
_cell.angle_beta   90.00
_cell.angle_gamma   90.00
#
_symmetry.space_group_name_H-M   'P 1'
#
loop_
_entity.id
_entity.type
_entity.pdbx_description
1 polymer ?
#
loop_
_entity_poly.entity_id
_entity_poly.type
_entity_poly.pdbx_seq_one_letter_code
_entity_poly.pdbx_strand_id
1 'polypeptide(L)'
;PASYPGEVATRYRYRDGRGELGMITSVSAPFCQGCTRLRLAADGRLHTCLFSRGGLDLKPVLRTGAGDQEVRRVMSSLWRDRRDRYSEERGQVPPPVGSGKVEMSYLGG
;
A
#
# COMPACT_ATOMS: atom_id res chain seq x y z
N PRO A 1 -1.47 -19.84 10.10
CA PRO A 1 -2.42 -18.71 9.94
C PRO A 1 -1.71 -17.41 10.34
N ALA A 2 -2.18 -16.24 9.88
CA ALA A 2 -1.64 -14.96 10.32
C ALA A 2 -1.86 -14.78 11.83
N SER A 3 -0.84 -14.29 12.52
CA SER A 3 -0.81 -14.07 13.97
C SER A 3 -1.46 -12.73 14.36
N TYR A 4 -1.53 -11.79 13.41
CA TYR A 4 -2.19 -10.49 13.59
C TYR A 4 -2.70 -9.93 12.25
N PRO A 5 -3.67 -8.98 12.27
CA PRO A 5 -4.16 -8.32 11.07
C PRO A 5 -3.04 -7.63 10.28
N GLY A 6 -2.88 -8.01 9.01
CA GLY A 6 -1.82 -7.47 8.15
C GLY A 6 -0.48 -8.20 8.21
N GLU A 7 -0.35 -9.31 8.98
CA GLU A 7 0.78 -10.22 8.81
C GLU A 7 0.68 -10.90 7.44
N VAL A 8 1.70 -10.69 6.60
CA VAL A 8 1.76 -11.22 5.22
C VAL A 8 2.76 -12.36 5.06
N ALA A 9 3.60 -12.59 6.07
CA ALA A 9 4.59 -13.65 6.06
C ALA A 9 3.97 -14.93 6.63
N THR A 10 4.12 -16.05 5.91
CA THR A 10 3.92 -17.37 6.51
C THR A 10 5.17 -17.73 7.29
N ARG A 11 5.05 -17.96 8.59
CA ARG A 11 6.17 -18.28 9.48
C ARG A 11 6.35 -19.80 9.61
N TYR A 12 7.60 -20.21 9.64
CA TYR A 12 8.06 -21.57 9.90
C TYR A 12 9.06 -21.52 11.04
N ARG A 13 9.07 -22.55 11.89
CA ARG A 13 10.02 -22.65 13.02
C ARG A 13 10.81 -23.94 12.90
N TYR A 14 12.09 -23.91 13.29
CA TYR A 14 12.87 -25.13 13.43
C TYR A 14 12.30 -26.01 14.55
N ARG A 15 12.39 -27.33 14.37
CA ARG A 15 11.86 -28.30 15.35
C ARG A 15 12.59 -28.25 16.70
N ASP A 16 13.85 -27.84 16.69
CA ASP A 16 14.67 -27.65 17.88
C ASP A 16 14.41 -26.30 18.59
N GLY A 17 13.51 -25.47 18.05
CA GLY A 17 13.13 -24.19 18.62
C GLY A 17 14.15 -23.07 18.48
N ARG A 18 15.28 -23.29 17.78
CA ARG A 18 16.42 -22.34 17.75
C ARG A 18 16.26 -21.16 16.80
N GLY A 19 15.10 -21.03 16.14
CA GLY A 19 14.81 -19.91 15.26
C GLY A 19 13.62 -20.13 14.36
N GLU A 20 13.37 -19.15 13.50
CA GLU A 20 12.25 -19.13 12.56
C GLU A 20 12.65 -18.52 11.21
N LEU A 21 11.84 -18.81 10.20
CA LEU A 21 11.93 -18.24 8.84
C LEU A 21 10.54 -17.81 8.39
N GLY A 22 10.46 -16.65 7.75
CA GLY A 22 9.23 -16.12 7.15
C GLY A 22 9.30 -16.14 5.62
N MET A 23 8.23 -16.61 4.97
CA MET A 23 8.08 -16.49 3.52
C MET A 23 6.94 -15.53 3.16
N ILE A 24 7.22 -14.55 2.30
CA ILE A 24 6.23 -13.59 1.79
C ILE A 24 5.94 -13.92 0.32
N THR A 25 4.73 -14.40 0.04
CA THR A 25 4.32 -14.87 -1.28
C THR A 25 3.62 -13.77 -2.10
N SER A 26 4.30 -12.65 -2.34
CA SER A 26 3.72 -11.44 -2.95
C SER A 26 3.15 -11.60 -4.37
N VAL A 27 3.48 -12.70 -5.06
CA VAL A 27 3.02 -13.00 -6.42
C VAL A 27 2.08 -14.20 -6.45
N SER A 28 2.49 -15.35 -5.90
CA SER A 28 1.73 -16.60 -5.96
C SER A 28 0.50 -16.62 -5.04
N ALA A 29 0.51 -15.84 -3.96
CA ALA A 29 -0.63 -15.66 -3.05
C ALA A 29 -0.68 -14.19 -2.58
N PRO A 30 -1.23 -13.29 -3.40
CA PRO A 30 -1.27 -11.86 -3.11
C PRO A 30 -2.17 -11.57 -1.89
N PHE A 31 -1.92 -10.43 -1.24
CA PHE A 31 -2.51 -10.06 0.04
C PHE A 31 -3.11 -8.63 0.03
N CYS A 32 -3.66 -8.19 -1.11
CA CYS A 32 -4.19 -6.83 -1.21
C CYS A 32 -5.47 -6.65 -0.38
N GLN A 33 -6.32 -7.68 -0.27
CA GLN A 33 -7.53 -7.69 0.58
C GLN A 33 -7.25 -7.26 2.03
N GLY A 34 -6.16 -7.76 2.62
CA GLY A 34 -5.76 -7.43 3.99
C GLY A 34 -4.82 -6.21 4.10
N CYS A 35 -4.54 -5.51 3.00
CA CYS A 35 -3.57 -4.41 3.01
C CYS A 35 -4.17 -3.16 3.66
N THR A 36 -3.51 -2.64 4.69
CA THR A 36 -3.92 -1.45 5.46
C THR A 36 -2.93 -0.28 5.31
N ARG A 37 -2.09 -0.29 4.27
CA ARG A 37 -1.03 0.71 4.09
C ARG A 37 -1.49 1.90 3.24
N LEU A 38 -1.29 3.10 3.77
CA LEU A 38 -1.27 4.37 3.05
C LEU A 38 0.19 4.88 3.04
N ARG A 39 0.65 5.46 1.93
CA ARG A 39 1.99 6.01 1.80
C ARG A 39 1.96 7.51 1.54
N LEU A 40 2.96 8.22 2.06
CA LEU A 40 3.25 9.61 1.73
C LEU A 40 4.59 9.63 0.99
N ALA A 41 4.59 10.08 -0.26
CA ALA A 41 5.79 10.25 -1.06
C ALA A 41 6.59 11.49 -0.61
N ALA A 42 7.87 11.54 -1.00
CA ALA A 42 8.76 12.65 -0.66
C ALA A 42 8.28 14.02 -1.20
N ASP A 43 7.52 14.02 -2.29
CA ASP A 43 6.95 15.24 -2.86
C ASP A 43 5.64 15.70 -2.16
N GLY A 44 5.17 14.96 -1.15
CA GLY A 44 3.95 15.26 -0.39
C GLY A 44 2.67 14.63 -0.95
N ARG A 45 2.75 13.68 -1.88
CA ARG A 45 1.57 12.97 -2.41
C ARG A 45 1.21 11.74 -1.58
N LEU A 46 -0.08 11.56 -1.31
CA LEU A 46 -0.63 10.35 -0.70
C LEU A 46 -0.94 9.28 -1.76
N HIS A 47 -0.46 8.06 -1.53
CA HIS A 47 -0.64 6.90 -2.39
C HIS A 47 -1.27 5.74 -1.62
N THR A 48 -2.38 5.22 -2.13
CA THR A 48 -3.17 4.11 -1.57
C THR A 48 -2.64 2.72 -1.95
N CYS A 49 -1.62 2.65 -2.81
CA CYS A 49 -0.97 1.42 -3.25
C CYS A 49 0.49 1.66 -3.59
N LEU A 50 1.33 0.63 -3.43
CA LEU A 50 2.72 0.64 -3.91
C LEU A 50 2.83 0.80 -5.43
N PHE A 51 1.79 0.42 -6.16
CA PHE A 51 1.75 0.43 -7.62
C PHE A 51 0.70 1.40 -8.16
N SER A 52 0.28 2.37 -7.32
CA SER A 52 -0.67 3.40 -7.74
C SER A 52 -0.10 4.22 -8.91
N ARG A 53 -0.98 4.73 -9.76
CA ARG A 53 -0.62 5.55 -10.94
C ARG A 53 -0.69 7.05 -10.68
N GLY A 54 -1.11 7.42 -9.48
CA GLY A 54 -1.31 8.79 -9.08
C GLY A 54 -1.36 8.86 -7.56
N GLY A 55 -1.27 10.08 -7.06
CA GLY A 55 -1.38 10.36 -5.63
C GLY A 55 -2.02 11.71 -5.41
N LEU A 56 -2.73 11.83 -4.30
CA LEU A 56 -3.36 13.07 -3.88
C LEU A 56 -2.28 14.00 -3.31
N ASP A 57 -2.07 15.17 -3.90
CA ASP A 57 -1.14 16.17 -3.34
C ASP A 57 -1.71 16.73 -2.04
N LEU A 58 -1.06 16.40 -0.91
CA LEU A 58 -1.49 16.83 0.41
C LEU A 58 -0.96 18.23 0.76
N LYS A 59 0.09 18.70 0.07
CA LYS A 59 0.72 20.00 0.39
C LYS A 59 -0.24 21.17 0.29
N PRO A 60 -1.14 21.30 -0.72
CA PRO A 60 -2.10 22.39 -0.77
C PRO A 60 -2.99 22.42 0.48
N VAL A 61 -3.46 21.28 0.96
CA VAL A 61 -4.29 21.17 2.17
C VAL A 61 -3.50 21.65 3.39
N LEU A 62 -2.26 21.19 3.56
CA LEU A 62 -1.43 21.55 4.71
C LEU A 62 -0.93 23.01 4.67
N ARG A 63 -0.54 23.51 3.50
CA ARG A 63 0.08 24.84 3.33
C ARG A 63 -0.92 25.98 3.32
N THR A 64 -2.21 25.69 3.12
CA THR A 64 -3.30 26.68 3.21
C THR A 64 -3.76 26.92 4.65
N GLY A 65 -3.12 26.29 5.64
CA GLY A 65 -3.46 26.45 7.05
C GLY A 65 -4.72 25.67 7.45
N ALA A 66 -5.08 24.61 6.71
CA ALA A 66 -6.20 23.77 7.07
C ALA A 66 -5.98 23.13 8.46
N GLY A 67 -7.01 23.16 9.31
CA GLY A 67 -6.97 22.50 10.61
C GLY A 67 -7.06 20.97 10.50
N ASP A 68 -6.72 20.27 11.59
CA ASP A 68 -6.72 18.81 11.67
C ASP A 68 -8.00 18.14 11.17
N GLN A 69 -9.16 18.76 11.40
CA GLN A 69 -10.44 18.21 10.98
C GLN A 69 -10.53 18.09 9.45
N GLU A 70 -10.00 19.07 8.72
CA GLU A 70 -10.02 19.07 7.27
C GLU A 70 -9.03 18.06 6.70
N VAL A 71 -7.82 17.99 7.28
CA VAL A 71 -6.83 16.97 6.93
C VAL A 71 -7.41 15.56 7.15
N ARG A 72 -8.08 15.33 8.28
CA ARG A 72 -8.77 14.06 8.56
C ARG A 72 -9.87 13.73 7.54
N ARG A 73 -10.68 14.72 7.14
CA ARG A 73 -11.71 14.52 6.11
C ARG A 73 -11.09 14.10 4.79
N VAL A 74 -10.07 14.81 4.32
CA VAL A 74 -9.36 14.51 3.08
C VAL A 74 -8.77 13.09 3.11
N MET A 75 -8.03 12.75 4.16
CA MET A 75 -7.42 11.42 4.30
C MET A 75 -8.46 10.31 4.41
N SER A 76 -9.53 10.51 5.18
CA SER A 76 -10.59 9.50 5.34
C SER A 76 -11.44 9.32 4.08
N SER A 77 -11.64 10.37 3.28
CA SER A 77 -12.30 10.25 1.97
C SER A 77 -11.44 9.43 1.02
N LEU A 78 -10.16 9.79 0.87
CA LEU A 78 -9.20 9.05 0.05
C LEU A 78 -9.16 7.57 0.44
N TRP A 79 -9.15 7.27 1.73
CA TRP A 79 -9.10 5.89 2.20
C TRP A 79 -10.39 5.10 1.96
N ARG A 80 -11.56 5.74 2.09
CA ARG A 80 -12.86 5.10 1.80
C ARG A 80 -13.04 4.81 0.31
N ASP A 81 -12.51 5.67 -0.55
CA ASP A 81 -12.60 5.52 -2.01
C ASP A 81 -11.55 4.54 -2.58
N ARG A 82 -10.61 4.07 -1.75
CA ARG A 82 -9.54 3.16 -2.15
C ARG A 82 -10.11 1.87 -2.73
N ARG A 83 -9.66 1.53 -3.94
CA ARG A 83 -9.97 0.26 -4.63
C ARG A 83 -8.73 -0.53 -5.04
N ASP A 84 -7.54 -0.02 -4.71
CA ASP A 84 -6.29 -0.58 -5.18
C ASP A 84 -6.03 -2.00 -4.67
N ARG A 85 -5.83 -2.91 -5.63
CA ARG A 85 -5.46 -4.31 -5.40
C ARG A 85 -4.60 -4.85 -6.53
N TYR A 86 -3.57 -4.08 -6.87
CA TYR A 86 -2.69 -4.34 -8.01
C TYR A 86 -2.18 -5.78 -8.09
N SER A 87 -1.68 -6.35 -6.99
CA SER A 87 -1.12 -7.71 -7.02
C SER A 87 -2.19 -8.80 -7.25
N GLU A 88 -3.45 -8.53 -6.96
CA GLU A 88 -4.58 -9.43 -7.25
C GLU A 88 -5.06 -9.29 -8.70
N GLU A 89 -5.05 -8.08 -9.24
CA GLU A 89 -5.47 -7.77 -10.62
C GLU A 89 -4.39 -8.05 -11.67
N ARG A 90 -3.13 -8.14 -11.23
CA ARG A 90 -1.97 -8.40 -12.11
C ARG A 90 -2.21 -9.70 -12.90
N GLY A 91 -2.14 -9.59 -14.22
CA GLY A 91 -2.29 -10.73 -15.13
C GLY A 91 -3.73 -11.01 -15.59
N GLN A 92 -4.74 -10.36 -14.99
CA GLN A 92 -6.13 -10.47 -15.43
C GLN A 92 -6.49 -9.45 -16.52
N VAL A 93 -5.84 -8.28 -16.49
CA VAL A 93 -6.06 -7.19 -17.45
C VAL A 93 -4.70 -6.73 -17.97
N PRO A 94 -4.46 -6.68 -19.30
CA PRO A 94 -3.27 -6.06 -19.86
C PRO A 94 -3.15 -4.63 -19.33
N PRO A 95 -1.99 -4.20 -18.82
CA PRO A 95 -1.86 -2.81 -18.39
C PRO A 95 -2.11 -1.90 -19.61
N PRO A 96 -2.94 -0.86 -19.49
CA PRO A 96 -3.08 0.13 -20.55
C PRO A 96 -1.70 0.70 -20.86
N VAL A 97 -1.38 0.75 -22.16
CA VAL A 97 -0.10 1.25 -22.68
C VAL A 97 0.10 2.69 -22.21
N GLY A 98 1.27 3.00 -21.65
CA GLY A 98 1.60 4.35 -21.16
C GLY A 98 1.08 4.70 -19.77
N SER A 99 0.62 3.73 -18.97
CA SER A 99 0.18 4.01 -17.60
C SER A 99 1.38 4.42 -16.72
N GLY A 100 1.54 5.71 -16.45
CA GLY A 100 2.55 6.30 -15.56
C GLY A 100 2.48 5.75 -14.13
N LYS A 101 2.95 4.51 -13.95
CA LYS A 101 3.13 3.90 -12.64
C LYS A 101 4.26 4.62 -11.94
N VAL A 102 4.04 4.89 -10.66
CA VAL A 102 5.08 5.40 -9.80
C VAL A 102 5.98 4.23 -9.38
N GLU A 103 7.30 4.44 -9.41
CA GLU A 103 8.27 3.41 -9.03
C GLU A 103 8.25 3.15 -7.51
N MET A 104 8.55 1.91 -7.13
CA MET A 104 8.55 1.53 -5.72
C MET A 104 9.61 2.29 -4.91
N SER A 105 10.77 2.53 -5.50
CA SER A 105 11.87 3.29 -4.89
C SER A 105 11.45 4.71 -4.50
N TYR A 106 10.59 5.33 -5.31
CA TYR A 106 10.04 6.65 -5.02
C TYR A 106 9.06 6.65 -3.85
N LEU A 107 8.32 5.55 -3.66
CA LEU A 107 7.34 5.39 -2.58
C LEU A 107 7.95 4.82 -1.28
N GLY A 108 9.28 4.80 -1.16
CA GLY A 108 9.98 4.25 0.00
C GLY A 108 9.82 2.74 0.12
N GLY A 109 9.80 2.03 -1.01
CA GLY A 109 9.94 0.59 -1.13
C GLY A 109 11.38 0.20 -1.43
#